data_AF-U6RGQ4-F1
#
_entry.id   AF-U6RGQ4-F1
#
_cell.length_a   1.000
_cell.length_b   1.000
_cell.length_c   1.000
_cell.angle_alpha   90.00
_cell.angle_beta   90.00
_cell.angle_gamma   90.00
#
_symmetry.space_group_name_H-M   'P 1'
#
loop_
_entity.id
_entity.type
_entity.pdbx_description
1 polymer ?
#
loop_
_entity_poly.entity_id
_entity_poly.type
_entity_poly.pdbx_seq_one_letter_code
_entity_poly.pdbx_strand_id
1 'polypeptide(L)'
;MNPFRVECKLGVPIDIKSFLETRYQSMYVTWSYFKELKQIEKLQTLLLYENDILCEAFIYEIYFSECMLLNRVTDFEKNRLDFFTRWIFDHHSRVRKVTFRGLMSPYHTRHALCYSASSDLYLKLPATPEEYDTLLGKKSRTRFRGYYSRLKKDFQEIEFRENVKIDELDKDIFEKIVLLKERRFKEKR
;
A
#
# COMPACT_ATOMS: atom_id res chain seq x y z
N MET A 1 -15.14 -2.49 -29.18
CA MET A 1 -14.43 -1.19 -29.24
C MET A 1 -13.64 -1.02 -27.96
N ASN A 2 -12.40 -0.55 -28.03
CA ASN A 2 -11.62 -0.20 -26.84
C ASN A 2 -12.21 1.12 -26.28
N PRO A 3 -12.78 1.13 -25.06
CA PRO A 3 -13.39 2.34 -24.50
C PRO A 3 -12.34 3.33 -23.97
N PHE A 4 -11.08 2.89 -23.83
CA PHE A 4 -10.04 3.69 -23.20
C PHE A 4 -9.08 4.29 -24.22
N ARG A 5 -8.83 5.59 -24.08
CA ARG A 5 -7.61 6.21 -24.59
C ARG A 5 -6.48 5.86 -23.62
N VAL A 6 -5.31 5.51 -24.15
CA VAL A 6 -4.20 5.00 -23.36
C VAL A 6 -2.95 5.84 -23.58
N GLU A 7 -2.22 6.10 -22.50
CA GLU A 7 -0.89 6.69 -22.55
C GLU A 7 0.07 5.84 -21.70
N CYS A 8 1.24 5.49 -22.25
CA CYS A 8 2.27 4.77 -21.49
C CYS A 8 3.47 5.69 -21.30
N LYS A 9 3.90 5.85 -20.05
CA LYS A 9 5.02 6.71 -19.66
C LYS A 9 6.09 5.90 -18.93
N LEU A 10 7.35 6.22 -19.20
CA LEU A 10 8.47 5.78 -18.37
C LEU A 10 8.47 6.60 -17.08
N GLY A 11 8.60 5.89 -15.96
CA GLY A 11 8.50 6.41 -14.60
C GLY A 11 7.08 6.75 -14.17
N VAL A 12 6.93 7.21 -12.92
CA VAL A 12 5.64 7.67 -12.36
C VAL A 12 5.57 9.21 -12.46
N PRO A 13 4.72 9.74 -13.34
CA PRO A 13 4.62 11.18 -13.57
C PRO A 13 4.21 11.95 -12.30
N ILE A 14 4.79 13.15 -12.08
CA ILE A 14 4.48 13.97 -10.91
C ILE A 14 3.08 14.61 -10.97
N ASP A 15 2.59 14.88 -12.19
CA ASP A 15 1.27 15.47 -12.44
C ASP A 15 0.11 14.56 -12.01
N ILE A 16 0.31 13.24 -11.96
CA ILE A 16 -0.70 12.28 -11.46
C ILE A 16 -0.66 12.07 -9.94
N LYS A 17 0.19 12.79 -9.18
CA LYS A 17 0.35 12.59 -7.72
C LYS A 17 -0.99 12.62 -6.98
N SER A 18 -1.77 13.68 -7.19
CA SER A 18 -3.08 13.86 -6.52
C SER A 18 -4.06 12.75 -6.90
N PHE A 19 -4.02 12.30 -8.16
CA PHE A 19 -4.83 11.19 -8.63
C PHE A 19 -4.49 9.89 -7.88
N LEU A 20 -3.20 9.54 -7.74
CA LEU A 20 -2.79 8.33 -7.03
C LEU A 20 -3.31 8.31 -5.59
N GLU A 21 -3.10 9.42 -4.86
CA GLU A 21 -3.50 9.56 -3.46
C GLU A 21 -5.03 9.47 -3.29
N THR A 22 -5.79 10.12 -4.16
CA THR A 22 -7.25 10.17 -4.08
C THR A 22 -7.92 8.90 -4.56
N ARG A 23 -7.45 8.33 -5.68
CA ARG A 23 -8.06 7.16 -6.35
C ARG A 23 -7.84 5.87 -5.57
N TYR A 24 -6.63 5.69 -5.02
CA TYR A 24 -6.23 4.43 -4.42
C TYR A 24 -6.33 4.41 -2.90
N GLN A 25 -6.18 5.58 -2.25
CA GLN A 25 -6.22 5.70 -0.78
C GLN A 25 -5.32 4.68 -0.06
N SER A 26 -4.23 4.29 -0.73
CA SER A 26 -3.28 3.29 -0.25
C SER A 26 -1.93 3.94 -0.02
N MET A 27 -1.35 3.72 1.16
CA MET A 27 0.01 4.20 1.48
C MET A 27 1.08 3.64 0.55
N TYR A 28 0.79 2.53 -0.13
CA TYR A 28 1.69 1.86 -1.08
C TYR A 28 1.52 2.35 -2.51
N VAL A 29 0.57 3.25 -2.77
CA VAL A 29 0.27 3.78 -4.10
C VAL A 29 0.20 5.30 -4.03
N THR A 30 1.33 5.89 -3.63
CA THR A 30 1.54 7.34 -3.62
C THR A 30 2.80 7.65 -4.42
N TRP A 31 2.86 8.85 -4.98
CA TRP A 31 4.06 9.27 -5.70
C TRP A 31 5.31 9.23 -4.81
N SER A 32 5.18 9.68 -3.56
CA SER A 32 6.28 9.63 -2.57
C SER A 32 6.71 8.20 -2.25
N TYR A 33 5.79 7.25 -2.12
CA TYR A 33 6.13 5.84 -1.90
C TYR A 33 6.98 5.30 -3.06
N PHE A 34 6.60 5.59 -4.31
CA PHE A 34 7.37 5.16 -5.47
C PHE A 34 8.70 5.90 -5.60
N LYS A 35 8.79 7.15 -5.18
CA LYS A 35 10.06 7.90 -5.19
C LYS A 35 11.06 7.39 -4.15
N GLU A 36 10.61 7.24 -2.91
CA GLU A 36 11.51 6.98 -1.78
C GLU A 36 11.89 5.50 -1.66
N LEU A 37 10.98 4.59 -2.02
CA LEU A 37 11.16 3.15 -1.83
C LEU A 37 11.32 2.38 -3.14
N LYS A 38 11.14 3.03 -4.29
CA LYS A 38 11.35 2.45 -5.62
C LYS A 38 12.19 3.39 -6.47
N GLN A 39 12.85 2.86 -7.48
CA GLN A 39 13.55 3.69 -8.47
C GLN A 39 12.50 4.19 -9.45
N ILE A 40 11.81 5.28 -9.08
CA ILE A 40 10.59 5.76 -9.74
C ILE A 40 10.78 5.94 -11.24
N GLU A 41 11.97 6.31 -11.71
CA GLU A 41 12.30 6.51 -13.12
C GLU A 41 12.42 5.19 -13.92
N LYS A 42 12.57 4.05 -13.23
CA LYS A 42 12.67 2.71 -13.86
C LYS A 42 11.32 2.01 -13.97
N LEU A 43 10.28 2.57 -13.37
CA LEU A 43 8.93 2.03 -13.42
C LEU A 43 8.26 2.36 -14.77
N GLN A 44 7.15 1.71 -15.06
CA GLN A 44 6.28 2.03 -16.19
C GLN A 44 4.91 2.43 -15.65
N THR A 45 4.29 3.42 -16.28
CA THR A 45 2.94 3.88 -15.94
C THR A 45 2.04 3.79 -17.15
N LEU A 46 0.98 2.98 -17.07
CA LEU A 46 -0.10 2.93 -18.04
C LEU A 46 -1.29 3.75 -17.52
N LEU A 47 -1.59 4.84 -18.20
CA LEU A 47 -2.71 5.73 -17.89
C LEU A 47 -3.90 5.37 -18.79
N LEU A 48 -5.05 5.12 -18.17
CA LEU A 48 -6.32 4.90 -18.86
C LEU A 48 -7.22 6.12 -18.73
N TYR A 49 -7.73 6.58 -19.86
CA TYR A 49 -8.66 7.69 -19.93
C TYR A 49 -10.00 7.23 -20.49
N GLU A 50 -11.08 7.62 -19.83
CA GLU A 50 -12.46 7.44 -20.28
C GLU A 50 -13.09 8.83 -20.45
N ASN A 51 -13.58 9.14 -21.66
CA ASN A 51 -14.06 10.48 -22.01
C ASN A 51 -13.04 11.60 -21.67
N ASP A 52 -11.77 11.36 -21.99
CA ASP A 52 -10.61 12.24 -21.68
C ASP A 52 -10.33 12.48 -20.18
N ILE A 53 -11.02 11.78 -19.28
CA ILE A 53 -10.78 11.83 -17.84
C ILE A 53 -9.91 10.64 -17.43
N LEU A 54 -8.81 10.89 -16.71
CA LEU A 54 -7.97 9.83 -16.16
C LEU A 54 -8.79 9.00 -15.17
N CYS A 55 -9.00 7.72 -15.47
CA CYS A 55 -9.81 6.81 -14.66
C CYS A 55 -8.97 5.77 -13.92
N GLU A 56 -7.80 5.41 -14.44
CA GLU A 56 -6.90 4.42 -13.83
C GLU A 56 -5.43 4.69 -14.18
N ALA A 57 -4.52 4.42 -13.24
CA ALA A 57 -3.08 4.50 -13.45
C ALA A 57 -2.40 3.21 -12.95
N PHE A 58 -2.04 2.32 -13.88
CA PHE A 58 -1.32 1.10 -13.55
C PHE A 58 0.17 1.39 -13.52
N ILE A 59 0.77 1.26 -12.34
CA ILE A 59 2.21 1.39 -12.12
C ILE A 59 2.78 -0.02 -12.05
N TYR A 60 3.70 -0.34 -12.94
CA TYR A 60 4.22 -1.69 -13.07
C TYR A 60 5.72 -1.68 -13.37
N GLU A 61 6.35 -2.82 -13.15
CA GLU A 61 7.70 -3.09 -13.63
C GLU A 61 7.71 -4.40 -14.41
N ILE A 62 8.62 -4.49 -15.38
CA ILE A 62 8.86 -5.72 -16.12
C ILE A 62 10.24 -6.24 -15.75
N TYR A 63 10.28 -7.46 -15.23
CA TYR A 63 11.51 -8.18 -14.94
C TYR A 63 11.52 -9.49 -15.71
N PHE A 64 12.48 -9.62 -16.64
CA PHE A 64 12.56 -10.73 -17.61
C PHE A 64 11.26 -10.99 -18.37
N SER A 65 10.46 -11.95 -17.93
CA SER A 65 9.21 -12.40 -18.54
C SER A 65 7.99 -12.20 -17.64
N GLU A 66 8.14 -11.39 -16.58
CA GLU A 66 7.09 -11.08 -15.63
C GLU A 66 6.80 -9.59 -15.62
N CYS A 67 5.53 -9.24 -15.80
CA CYS A 67 5.03 -7.91 -15.45
C CYS A 67 4.47 -7.98 -14.02
N MET A 68 4.88 -7.06 -13.17
CA MET A 68 4.38 -6.97 -11.80
C MET A 68 3.65 -5.64 -11.60
N LEU A 69 2.37 -5.71 -11.26
CA LEU A 69 1.61 -4.54 -10.86
C LEU A 69 2.01 -4.12 -9.45
N LEU A 70 2.38 -2.85 -9.31
CA LEU A 70 2.89 -2.26 -8.07
C LEU A 70 1.82 -1.48 -7.30
N ASN A 71 0.63 -1.29 -7.86
CA ASN A 71 -0.52 -0.81 -7.12
C ASN A 71 -0.94 -1.89 -6.10
N ARG A 72 -0.51 -1.71 -4.84
CA ARG A 72 -0.77 -2.66 -3.75
C ARG A 72 -1.86 -2.17 -2.81
N VAL A 73 -2.62 -3.11 -2.26
CA VAL A 73 -3.73 -2.85 -1.34
C VAL A 73 -4.73 -1.89 -1.99
N THR A 74 -5.12 -2.25 -3.21
CA THR A 74 -6.05 -1.46 -4.03
C THR A 74 -7.09 -2.36 -4.65
N ASP A 75 -8.24 -1.77 -4.93
CA ASP A 75 -9.30 -2.42 -5.70
C ASP A 75 -9.42 -1.83 -7.11
N PHE A 76 -9.75 -2.70 -8.05
CA PHE A 76 -9.89 -2.37 -9.46
C PHE A 76 -11.16 -2.98 -10.02
N GLU A 77 -11.82 -2.24 -10.89
CA GLU A 77 -12.89 -2.83 -11.70
C GLU A 77 -12.31 -3.92 -12.62
N LYS A 78 -13.04 -5.03 -12.74
CA LYS A 78 -12.59 -6.20 -13.49
C LYS A 78 -12.25 -5.89 -14.96
N ASN A 79 -13.06 -5.07 -15.61
CA ASN A 79 -12.84 -4.62 -16.99
C ASN A 79 -11.48 -3.90 -17.17
N ARG A 80 -11.04 -3.10 -16.19
CA ARG A 80 -9.77 -2.38 -16.22
C ARG A 80 -8.58 -3.32 -16.01
N LEU A 81 -8.70 -4.30 -15.10
CA LEU A 81 -7.70 -5.36 -14.94
C LEU A 81 -7.59 -6.24 -16.18
N ASP A 82 -8.72 -6.63 -16.76
CA ASP A 82 -8.77 -7.39 -18.00
C ASP A 82 -8.09 -6.61 -19.14
N PHE A 83 -8.37 -5.30 -19.23
CA PHE A 83 -7.75 -4.42 -20.20
C PHE A 83 -6.23 -4.35 -20.00
N PHE A 84 -5.77 -4.03 -18.79
CA PHE A 84 -4.35 -3.95 -18.46
C PHE A 84 -3.62 -5.26 -18.80
N THR A 85 -4.20 -6.40 -18.40
CA THR A 85 -3.60 -7.72 -18.63
C THR A 85 -3.42 -7.98 -20.13
N ARG A 86 -4.45 -7.71 -20.95
CA ARG A 86 -4.37 -7.85 -22.41
C ARG A 86 -3.34 -6.90 -23.00
N TRP A 87 -3.39 -5.63 -22.61
CA TRP A 87 -2.45 -4.61 -23.07
C TRP A 87 -1.00 -5.02 -22.84
N ILE A 88 -0.69 -5.58 -21.66
CA ILE A 88 0.66 -6.05 -21.33
C ILE A 88 1.10 -7.19 -22.23
N PHE A 89 0.26 -8.19 -22.48
CA PHE A 89 0.62 -9.29 -23.38
C PHE A 89 0.76 -8.85 -24.84
N ASP A 90 -0.06 -7.89 -25.28
CA ASP A 90 -0.03 -7.37 -26.65
C ASP A 90 1.21 -6.49 -26.90
N HIS A 91 1.65 -5.70 -25.91
CA HIS A 91 2.74 -4.73 -26.06
C HIS A 91 4.10 -5.24 -25.58
N HIS A 92 4.13 -6.29 -24.76
CA HIS A 92 5.36 -6.87 -24.23
C HIS A 92 5.45 -8.36 -24.56
N SER A 93 5.91 -8.68 -25.77
CA SER A 93 5.99 -10.04 -26.32
C SER A 93 6.80 -11.05 -25.47
N ARG A 94 7.69 -10.56 -24.61
CA ARG A 94 8.50 -11.39 -23.69
C ARG A 94 7.76 -11.75 -22.40
N VAL A 95 6.70 -11.03 -22.06
CA VAL A 95 5.95 -11.26 -20.82
C VAL A 95 5.13 -12.54 -20.96
N ARG A 96 5.26 -13.43 -19.99
CA ARG A 96 4.57 -14.71 -19.89
C ARG A 96 3.60 -14.77 -18.71
N LYS A 97 3.74 -13.86 -17.74
CA LYS A 97 2.84 -13.73 -16.60
C LYS A 97 2.70 -12.28 -16.15
N VAL A 98 1.50 -11.95 -15.67
CA VAL A 98 1.18 -10.69 -14.99
C VAL A 98 0.87 -11.03 -13.54
N THR A 99 1.58 -10.40 -12.61
CA THR A 99 1.46 -10.63 -11.17
C THR A 99 0.85 -9.43 -10.49
N PHE A 100 -0.25 -9.65 -9.78
CA PHE A 100 -0.91 -8.66 -8.94
C PHE A 100 -0.55 -8.91 -7.48
N ARG A 101 0.06 -7.92 -6.80
CA ARG A 101 0.41 -8.04 -5.38
C ARG A 101 -0.55 -7.26 -4.50
N GLY A 102 -1.43 -7.98 -3.80
CA GLY A 102 -2.33 -7.37 -2.81
C GLY A 102 -3.51 -6.65 -3.45
N LEU A 103 -4.24 -7.34 -4.34
CA LEU A 103 -5.58 -6.89 -4.71
C LEU A 103 -6.49 -7.04 -3.49
N MET A 104 -7.34 -6.05 -3.24
CA MET A 104 -8.32 -6.12 -2.14
C MET A 104 -9.50 -7.04 -2.49
N SER A 105 -9.89 -7.07 -3.76
CA SER A 105 -10.94 -7.96 -4.26
C SER A 105 -10.35 -9.12 -5.07
N PRO A 106 -10.89 -10.34 -4.94
CA PRO A 106 -10.48 -11.48 -5.76
C PRO A 106 -10.63 -11.17 -7.25
N TYR A 107 -9.56 -11.40 -8.02
CA TYR A 107 -9.59 -11.31 -9.46
C TYR A 107 -9.69 -12.72 -10.08
N HIS A 108 -10.82 -12.97 -10.74
CA HIS A 108 -11.10 -14.25 -11.38
C HIS A 108 -11.08 -14.12 -12.91
N THR A 109 -10.17 -14.84 -13.54
CA THR A 109 -10.10 -15.05 -14.99
C THR A 109 -9.69 -16.50 -15.27
N ARG A 110 -9.89 -16.98 -16.50
CA ARG A 110 -9.71 -18.38 -16.90
C ARG A 110 -8.32 -18.96 -16.56
N HIS A 111 -7.30 -18.12 -16.51
CA HIS A 111 -5.91 -18.51 -16.24
C HIS A 111 -5.33 -17.85 -14.97
N ALA A 112 -6.17 -17.32 -14.09
CA ALA A 112 -5.70 -16.76 -12.82
C ALA A 112 -5.34 -17.87 -11.84
N LEU A 113 -4.18 -17.71 -11.18
CA LEU A 113 -3.76 -18.51 -10.05
C LEU A 113 -3.63 -17.61 -8.83
N CYS A 114 -4.37 -17.92 -7.75
CA CYS A 114 -4.21 -17.25 -6.47
C CYS A 114 -3.10 -17.95 -5.67
N TYR A 115 -1.95 -17.30 -5.53
CA TYR A 115 -0.82 -17.86 -4.78
C TYR A 115 -0.99 -17.72 -3.26
N SER A 116 -1.53 -16.60 -2.81
CA SER A 116 -1.73 -16.29 -1.40
C SER A 116 -2.89 -15.32 -1.23
N ALA A 117 -3.71 -15.53 -0.21
CA ALA A 117 -4.71 -14.58 0.25
C ALA A 117 -4.50 -14.34 1.75
N SER A 118 -4.58 -13.08 2.17
CA SER A 118 -4.67 -12.71 3.58
C SER A 118 -6.09 -12.26 3.90
N SER A 119 -6.52 -12.50 5.14
CA SER A 119 -7.75 -11.93 5.68
C SER A 119 -7.37 -10.70 6.50
N ASP A 120 -7.27 -9.57 5.82
CA ASP A 120 -6.91 -8.31 6.46
C ASP A 120 -8.11 -7.70 7.17
N LEU A 121 -7.89 -7.19 8.39
CA LEU A 121 -8.92 -6.51 9.18
C LEU A 121 -8.82 -5.00 8.95
N TYR A 122 -9.81 -4.44 8.25
CA TYR A 122 -9.94 -3.00 8.07
C TYR A 122 -10.80 -2.43 9.21
N LEU A 123 -10.17 -1.65 10.08
CA LEU A 123 -10.84 -0.96 11.17
C LEU A 123 -11.13 0.48 10.74
N LYS A 124 -12.40 0.83 10.60
CA LYS A 124 -12.80 2.23 10.53
C LYS A 124 -12.64 2.83 11.91
N LEU A 125 -11.56 3.59 12.11
CA LEU A 125 -11.35 4.30 13.36
C LEU A 125 -12.40 5.42 13.48
N PRO A 126 -13.01 5.59 14.67
CA PRO A 126 -13.91 6.71 14.93
C PRO A 126 -13.12 8.02 15.02
N ALA A 127 -13.85 9.14 15.09
CA ALA A 127 -13.22 10.46 15.04
C ALA A 127 -12.45 10.80 16.32
N THR A 128 -12.81 10.18 17.45
CA THR A 128 -12.22 10.47 18.76
C THR A 128 -11.80 9.20 19.52
N PRO A 129 -10.78 9.29 20.40
CA PRO A 129 -10.41 8.20 21.31
C PRO A 129 -11.57 7.75 22.21
N GLU A 130 -12.43 8.66 22.63
CA GLU A 130 -13.60 8.37 23.47
C GLU A 130 -14.60 7.49 22.74
N GLU A 131 -14.92 7.85 21.48
CA GLU A 131 -15.75 7.01 20.61
C GLU A 131 -15.12 5.63 20.43
N TYR A 132 -13.79 5.56 20.25
CA TYR A 132 -13.08 4.29 20.16
C TYR A 132 -13.24 3.44 21.43
N ASP A 133 -13.05 4.02 22.62
CA ASP A 133 -13.24 3.27 23.89
C ASP A 133 -14.68 2.76 24.03
N THR A 134 -15.69 3.51 23.58
CA THR A 134 -17.09 3.05 23.65
C THR A 134 -17.39 1.88 22.70
N LEU A 135 -16.75 1.83 21.53
CA LEU A 135 -16.87 0.70 20.60
C LEU A 135 -16.20 -0.57 21.13
N LEU A 136 -15.25 -0.44 22.07
CA LEU A 136 -14.60 -1.58 22.68
C LEU A 136 -15.50 -2.27 23.71
N GLY A 137 -15.65 -3.59 23.56
CA GLY A 137 -16.29 -4.43 24.56
C GLY A 137 -15.60 -4.34 25.93
N LYS A 138 -16.35 -4.56 27.02
CA LYS A 138 -15.88 -4.45 28.41
C LYS A 138 -14.53 -5.17 28.65
N LYS A 139 -14.37 -6.39 28.12
CA LYS A 139 -13.14 -7.18 28.25
C LYS A 139 -11.93 -6.51 27.57
N SER A 140 -12.12 -5.95 26.38
CA SER A 140 -11.06 -5.26 25.64
C SER A 140 -10.61 -4.00 26.37
N ARG A 141 -11.56 -3.18 26.84
CA ARG A 141 -11.27 -1.99 27.65
C ARG A 141 -10.44 -2.31 28.90
N THR A 142 -10.87 -3.31 29.67
CA THR A 142 -10.12 -3.73 30.87
C THR A 142 -8.70 -4.20 30.52
N ARG A 143 -8.53 -4.96 29.42
CA ARG A 143 -7.21 -5.40 28.97
C ARG A 143 -6.32 -4.23 28.58
N PHE A 144 -6.80 -3.31 27.74
CA PHE A 144 -6.00 -2.16 27.29
C PHE A 144 -5.56 -1.29 28.46
N ARG A 145 -6.48 -0.96 29.39
CA ARG A 145 -6.14 -0.22 30.61
C ARG A 145 -5.10 -0.96 31.44
N GLY A 146 -5.24 -2.28 31.59
CA GLY A 146 -4.26 -3.11 32.32
C GLY A 146 -2.89 -3.21 31.66
N TYR A 147 -2.78 -3.14 30.33
CA TYR A 147 -1.49 -3.05 29.63
C TYR A 147 -0.87 -1.68 29.81
N TYR A 148 -1.66 -0.61 29.65
CA TYR A 148 -1.19 0.76 29.81
C TYR A 148 -0.69 1.04 31.24
N SER A 149 -1.40 0.56 32.27
CA SER A 149 -0.95 0.67 33.67
C SER A 149 0.36 -0.07 33.93
N ARG A 150 0.57 -1.24 33.29
CA ARG A 150 1.85 -1.96 33.38
C ARG A 150 2.97 -1.19 32.71
N LEU A 151 2.74 -0.68 31.50
CA LEU A 151 3.68 0.18 30.79
C LEU A 151 4.11 1.40 31.63
N LYS A 152 3.17 2.10 32.26
CA LYS A 152 3.47 3.24 33.15
C LYS A 152 4.26 2.85 34.40
N LYS A 153 4.07 1.63 34.90
CA LYS A 153 4.81 1.13 36.06
C LYS A 153 6.26 0.84 35.69
N ASP A 154 6.48 0.23 34.53
CA ASP A 154 7.81 -0.17 34.06
C ASP A 154 8.58 1.02 33.46
N PHE A 155 7.88 2.02 32.92
CA PHE A 155 8.42 3.23 32.29
C PHE A 155 7.69 4.48 32.81
N GLN A 156 8.25 5.09 33.86
CA GLN A 156 7.62 6.22 34.57
C GLN A 156 7.44 7.48 33.69
N GLU A 157 8.28 7.65 32.68
CA GLU A 157 8.27 8.80 31.76
C GLU A 157 7.74 8.44 30.36
N ILE A 158 6.89 7.42 30.24
CA ILE A 158 6.38 7.04 28.92
C ILE A 158 5.48 8.13 28.32
N GLU A 159 5.87 8.61 27.14
CA GLU A 159 5.13 9.60 26.35
C GLU A 159 4.76 8.98 25.00
N PHE A 160 3.51 9.20 24.58
CA PHE A 160 3.04 8.84 23.24
C PHE A 160 2.95 10.12 22.41
N ARG A 161 3.80 10.24 21.39
CA ARG A 161 3.81 11.36 20.47
C ARG A 161 3.25 10.92 19.11
N GLU A 162 2.33 11.70 18.56
CA GLU A 162 1.72 11.47 17.26
C GLU A 162 2.11 12.59 16.29
N ASN A 163 2.14 12.30 14.99
CA ASN A 163 2.46 13.28 13.94
C ASN A 163 3.79 14.03 14.11
N VAL A 164 4.75 13.43 14.83
CA VAL A 164 6.09 14.01 15.00
C VAL A 164 6.75 14.09 13.64
N LYS A 165 7.18 15.30 13.25
CA LYS A 165 7.88 15.45 11.99
C LYS A 165 9.28 14.84 12.11
N ILE A 166 9.82 14.33 11.01
CA ILE A 166 11.11 13.63 11.02
C ILE A 166 12.25 14.55 11.49
N ASP A 167 12.16 15.85 11.20
CA ASP A 167 13.10 16.88 11.66
C ASP A 167 12.97 17.20 13.16
N GLU A 168 11.86 16.83 13.80
CA GLU A 168 11.64 16.93 15.25
C GLU A 168 12.09 15.66 16.00
N LEU A 169 12.46 14.59 15.27
CA LEU A 169 13.01 13.38 15.86
C LEU A 169 14.52 13.57 16.09
N ASP A 170 14.93 13.38 17.34
CA ASP A 170 16.35 13.29 17.68
C ASP A 170 17.03 12.21 16.81
N LYS A 171 18.21 12.52 16.27
CA LYS A 171 18.97 11.55 15.43
C LYS A 171 19.20 10.22 16.15
N ASP A 172 19.34 10.26 17.47
CA ASP A 172 19.50 9.10 18.37
C ASP A 172 18.23 8.22 18.46
N ILE A 173 17.03 8.76 18.20
CA ILE A 173 15.78 7.97 18.20
C ILE A 173 15.78 6.93 17.08
N PHE A 174 16.27 7.28 15.89
CA PHE A 174 16.35 6.33 14.78
C PHE A 174 17.28 5.16 15.11
N GLU A 175 18.46 5.45 15.67
CA GLU A 175 19.42 4.44 16.12
C GLU A 175 18.81 3.54 17.20
N LYS A 176 18.10 4.12 18.18
CA LYS A 176 17.35 3.36 19.19
C LYS A 176 16.28 2.45 18.59
N ILE A 177 15.54 2.90 17.57
CA ILE A 177 14.55 2.07 16.86
C ILE A 177 15.22 0.89 16.15
N VAL A 178 16.37 1.12 15.50
CA VAL A 178 17.15 0.05 14.84
C VAL A 178 17.63 -0.97 15.87
N LEU A 179 18.24 -0.51 16.97
CA LEU A 179 18.72 -1.38 18.06
C LEU A 179 17.60 -2.21 18.69
N LEU A 180 16.41 -1.62 18.88
CA LEU A 180 15.23 -2.34 19.40
C LEU A 180 14.77 -3.43 18.43
N LYS A 181 14.78 -3.16 17.11
CA LYS A 181 14.49 -4.17 16.08
C LYS A 181 15.48 -5.33 16.18
N GLU A 182 16.77 -5.05 16.23
CA GLU A 182 17.82 -6.08 16.30
C GLU A 182 17.72 -6.95 17.55
N ARG A 183 17.46 -6.35 18.72
CA ARG A 183 17.25 -7.09 19.97
C ARG A 183 16.06 -8.04 19.87
N ARG A 184 14.93 -7.57 19.34
CA ARG A 184 13.73 -8.40 19.12
C ARG A 184 13.97 -9.58 18.18
N PHE A 185 14.84 -9.44 17.19
CA PHE A 185 15.23 -10.55 16.31
C PHE A 185 16.13 -11.58 17.01
N LYS A 186 16.99 -11.14 17.94
CA LYS A 186 17.86 -12.04 18.72
C LYS A 186 17.09 -12.84 19.78
N GLU A 187 16.06 -12.27 20.39
CA GLU A 187 15.20 -12.95 21.38
C GLU A 187 14.22 -13.96 20.77
N LYS A 188 14.04 -13.95 19.44
CA LYS A 188 13.19 -14.89 18.70
C LYS A 188 13.95 -16.09 18.11
N ARG A 189 15.25 -16.22 18.39
CA ARG A 189 16.05 -17.40 18.11
C ARG A 189 16.15 -18.26 19.36
#